data_AF-A0A6N9DF84-F1
#
_entry.id   AF-A0A6N9DF84-F1
#
_cell.length_a   1.000
_cell.length_b   1.000
_cell.length_c   1.000
_cell.angle_alpha   90.00
_cell.angle_beta   90.00
_cell.angle_gamma   90.00
#
_symmetry.space_group_name_H-M   'P 1'
#
loop_
_entity.id
_entity.type
_entity.pdbx_description
1 polymer ?
#
loop_
_entity_poly.entity_id
_entity_poly.type
_entity_poly.pdbx_seq_one_letter_code
_entity_poly.pdbx_strand_id
1 'polypeptide(L)'
;MTGELFNEITRLASPEVRQGQRDLAHEFTRISGPVEVFDSCYTKLSSIMGLAKNDRESSDLRHLAHTAAAEVEFFVTRDEKILKFRKEIENETGVIAMRPADLLIEIDQVRNLASYQPVRLLGTALEVRKVERQQRENLEIFFINRAFGEKKSDFRRTLSTILPSNPAVESAVILDNGEPMALYGTDRTNPDILTVPCLRFYRGRLARTLARQIIAMVIESSTANHCSITSVTDDWLEPYVEEALAESGFVKVGVRWIKLNYAAIGTGSDVSAGLEKLLEHARCSGFELPVTQRFPLRILRRLTADETALLEKNLRPLKLTNDSLDTLV
;
A
#
# COMPACT_ATOMS: atom_id res chain seq x y z
N MET A 1 -16.43 3.19 23.15
CA MET A 1 -17.00 4.45 23.69
C MET A 1 -16.79 4.54 25.19
N THR A 2 -16.44 5.71 25.71
CA THR A 2 -16.17 5.91 27.14
C THR A 2 -17.47 6.02 27.96
N GLY A 3 -17.38 5.85 29.27
CA GLY A 3 -18.52 6.04 30.18
C GLY A 3 -19.04 7.48 30.22
N GLU A 4 -18.19 8.47 29.92
CA GLU A 4 -18.54 9.90 29.99
C GLU A 4 -19.57 10.31 28.92
N LEU A 5 -19.68 9.57 27.81
CA LEU A 5 -20.71 9.80 26.79
C LEU A 5 -22.13 9.72 27.38
N PHE A 6 -22.38 8.82 28.35
CA PHE A 6 -23.68 8.71 29.00
C PHE A 6 -23.96 9.88 29.94
N ASN A 7 -22.92 10.49 30.51
CA ASN A 7 -23.03 11.71 31.31
C ASN A 7 -23.38 12.89 30.40
N GLU A 8 -22.80 12.99 29.20
CA GLU A 8 -23.15 14.01 28.21
C GLU A 8 -24.57 13.87 27.68
N ILE A 9 -24.99 12.65 27.32
CA ILE A 9 -26.36 12.40 26.86
C ILE A 9 -27.37 12.83 27.94
N THR A 10 -27.08 12.57 29.21
CA THR A 10 -27.98 12.95 30.32
C THR A 10 -28.20 14.46 30.44
N ARG A 11 -27.23 15.28 29.99
CA ARG A 11 -27.29 16.76 30.01
C ARG A 11 -28.11 17.38 28.87
N LEU A 12 -28.59 16.60 27.89
CA LEU A 12 -29.43 17.12 26.80
C LEU A 12 -30.83 17.51 27.29
N ALA A 13 -31.36 18.62 26.76
CA ALA A 13 -32.63 19.20 27.22
C ALA A 13 -33.87 18.36 26.83
N SER A 14 -33.85 17.69 25.65
CA SER A 14 -35.00 16.92 25.16
C SER A 14 -34.95 15.46 25.64
N PRO A 15 -35.99 14.97 26.34
CA PRO A 15 -36.09 13.58 26.75
C PRO A 15 -36.06 12.58 25.59
N GLU A 16 -36.66 12.93 24.45
CA GLU A 16 -36.74 12.10 23.24
C GLU A 16 -35.35 11.94 22.60
N VAL A 17 -34.59 13.04 22.51
CA VAL A 17 -33.21 13.01 21.98
C VAL A 17 -32.29 12.23 22.93
N ARG A 18 -32.50 12.34 24.26
CA ARG A 18 -31.74 11.55 25.23
C ARG A 18 -31.95 10.05 25.06
N GLN A 19 -33.20 9.64 24.88
CA GLN A 19 -33.50 8.22 24.70
C GLN A 19 -32.88 7.69 23.41
N GLY A 20 -33.08 8.38 22.29
CA GLY A 20 -32.49 7.97 21.01
C GLY A 20 -30.95 7.91 21.03
N GLN A 21 -30.28 8.85 21.68
CA GLN A 21 -28.82 8.80 21.81
C GLN A 21 -28.33 7.72 22.78
N ARG A 22 -29.09 7.40 23.84
CA ARG A 22 -28.78 6.29 24.74
C ARG A 22 -28.87 4.95 24.01
N ASP A 23 -29.95 4.75 23.26
CA ASP A 23 -30.17 3.52 22.49
C ASP A 23 -29.03 3.30 21.48
N LEU A 24 -28.64 4.35 20.75
CA LEU A 24 -27.51 4.31 19.84
C LEU A 24 -26.17 4.06 20.55
N ALA A 25 -25.93 4.69 21.70
CA ALA A 25 -24.70 4.49 22.47
C ALA A 25 -24.54 3.05 22.99
N HIS A 26 -25.65 2.34 23.23
CA HIS A 26 -25.65 0.93 23.64
C HIS A 26 -25.19 -0.03 22.53
N GLU A 27 -25.23 0.37 21.26
CA GLU A 27 -24.76 -0.46 20.14
C GLU A 27 -23.22 -0.54 20.06
N PHE A 28 -22.50 0.36 20.75
CA PHE A 28 -21.04 0.44 20.70
C PHE A 28 -20.38 -0.22 21.90
N THR A 29 -19.24 -0.88 21.66
CA THR A 29 -18.41 -1.45 22.74
C THR A 29 -17.97 -0.37 23.71
N ARG A 30 -18.25 -0.58 25.01
CA ARG A 30 -17.81 0.32 26.08
C ARG A 30 -16.36 0.01 26.45
N ILE A 31 -15.54 1.07 26.48
CA ILE A 31 -14.14 0.97 26.90
C ILE A 31 -14.04 1.35 28.38
N SER A 32 -13.21 0.61 29.11
CA SER A 32 -12.93 0.82 30.53
C SER A 32 -11.48 0.42 30.79
N GLY A 33 -10.75 1.26 31.53
CA GLY A 33 -9.37 1.01 31.92
C GLY A 33 -9.21 0.94 33.44
N PRO A 34 -8.02 0.56 33.96
CA PRO A 34 -7.72 0.61 35.39
C PRO A 34 -7.81 2.05 35.93
N VAL A 35 -8.34 2.21 37.15
CA VAL A 35 -8.57 3.53 37.76
C VAL A 35 -7.24 4.25 38.01
N GLU A 36 -6.19 3.52 38.40
CA GLU A 36 -4.88 4.12 38.66
C GLU A 36 -4.25 4.71 37.39
N VAL A 37 -4.44 4.04 36.25
CA VAL A 37 -3.95 4.51 34.94
C VAL A 37 -4.75 5.73 34.50
N PHE A 38 -6.07 5.72 34.71
CA PHE A 38 -6.93 6.87 34.43
C PHE A 38 -6.48 8.13 35.18
N ASP A 39 -6.25 8.04 36.50
CA ASP A 39 -5.85 9.20 37.32
C ASP A 39 -4.48 9.76 36.88
N SER A 40 -3.55 8.88 36.51
CA SER A 40 -2.25 9.26 35.96
C SER A 40 -2.40 10.00 34.63
N CYS A 41 -3.16 9.44 33.68
CA CYS A 41 -3.42 10.05 32.38
C CYS A 41 -4.16 11.38 32.52
N TYR A 42 -5.14 11.47 33.41
CA TYR A 42 -5.90 12.70 33.66
C TYR A 42 -5.00 13.82 34.19
N THR A 43 -4.07 13.50 35.09
CA THR A 43 -3.10 14.46 35.64
C THR A 43 -2.19 14.99 34.53
N LYS A 44 -1.63 14.11 33.70
CA LYS A 44 -0.77 14.48 32.56
C LYS A 44 -1.52 15.37 31.56
N LEU A 45 -2.73 14.97 31.15
CA LEU A 45 -3.55 15.73 30.20
C LEU A 45 -3.94 17.11 30.74
N SER A 46 -4.22 17.22 32.05
CA SER A 46 -4.49 18.50 32.71
C SER A 46 -3.28 19.43 32.71
N SER A 47 -2.05 18.90 32.78
CA SER A 47 -0.83 19.69 32.65
C SER A 47 -0.62 20.20 31.22
N ILE A 48 -1.03 19.44 30.21
CA ILE A 48 -0.87 19.80 28.79
C ILE A 48 -1.92 20.83 28.34
N MET A 49 -3.20 20.53 28.61
CA MET A 49 -4.33 21.32 28.10
C MET A 49 -4.79 22.42 29.07
N GLY A 50 -4.24 22.42 30.28
CA GLY A 50 -4.67 23.27 31.40
C GLY A 50 -5.84 22.68 32.18
N LEU A 51 -6.04 23.17 33.40
CA LEU A 51 -7.18 22.80 34.23
C LEU A 51 -8.51 23.19 33.56
N ALA A 52 -9.46 22.25 33.56
CA ALA A 52 -10.79 22.46 33.02
C ALA A 52 -11.50 23.64 33.71
N LYS A 53 -11.99 24.58 32.90
CA LYS A 53 -12.68 25.79 33.39
C LYS A 53 -14.20 25.64 33.44
N ASN A 54 -14.73 24.59 32.83
CA ASN A 54 -16.17 24.29 32.79
C ASN A 54 -16.41 22.78 32.64
N ASP A 55 -17.66 22.36 32.82
CA ASP A 55 -18.05 20.95 32.80
C ASP A 55 -17.87 20.24 31.44
N ARG A 56 -17.75 21.00 30.35
CA ARG A 56 -17.45 20.44 29.02
C ARG A 56 -15.98 20.11 28.90
N GLU A 57 -15.11 21.06 29.27
CA GLU A 57 -13.66 20.83 29.28
C GLU A 57 -13.26 19.69 30.25
N SER A 58 -13.98 19.54 31.36
CA SER A 58 -13.80 18.43 32.29
C SER A 58 -14.21 17.09 31.65
N SER A 59 -15.32 17.08 30.89
CA SER A 59 -15.76 15.92 30.10
C SER A 59 -14.69 15.52 29.09
N ASP A 60 -14.18 16.47 28.31
CA ASP A 60 -13.17 16.22 27.26
C ASP A 60 -11.90 15.56 27.81
N LEU A 61 -11.39 16.07 28.94
CA LEU A 61 -10.22 15.50 29.61
C LEU A 61 -10.48 14.07 30.12
N ARG A 62 -11.67 13.80 30.66
CA ARG A 62 -12.05 12.45 31.10
C ARG A 62 -12.23 11.50 29.93
N HIS A 63 -12.80 11.97 28.82
CA HIS A 63 -12.91 11.19 27.59
C HIS A 63 -11.53 10.75 27.08
N LEU A 64 -10.57 11.67 27.04
CA LEU A 64 -9.19 11.35 26.66
C LEU A 64 -8.51 10.42 27.67
N ALA A 65 -8.64 10.70 28.97
CA ALA A 65 -8.03 9.87 30.02
C ALA A 65 -8.58 8.43 30.03
N HIS A 66 -9.89 8.25 29.81
CA HIS A 66 -10.49 6.92 29.66
C HIS A 66 -10.02 6.20 28.39
N THR A 67 -9.77 6.94 27.30
CA THR A 67 -9.25 6.37 26.05
C THR A 67 -7.83 5.86 26.25
N ALA A 68 -6.98 6.66 26.89
CA ALA A 68 -5.62 6.28 27.24
C ALA A 68 -5.58 5.09 28.23
N ALA A 69 -6.40 5.13 29.29
CA ALA A 69 -6.43 4.06 30.29
C ALA A 69 -6.95 2.72 29.75
N ALA A 70 -7.75 2.75 28.69
CA ALA A 70 -8.25 1.57 28.00
C ALA A 70 -7.32 1.08 26.87
N GLU A 71 -6.12 1.66 26.74
CA GLU A 71 -5.14 1.33 25.69
C GLU A 71 -5.71 1.47 24.27
N VAL A 72 -6.61 2.43 24.07
CA VAL A 72 -7.18 2.72 22.76
C VAL A 72 -6.31 3.75 22.04
N GLU A 73 -5.79 3.37 20.88
CA GLU A 73 -4.82 4.15 20.11
C GLU A 73 -5.39 5.45 19.53
N PHE A 74 -6.66 5.46 19.10
CA PHE A 74 -7.24 6.61 18.40
C PHE A 74 -8.33 7.31 19.21
N PHE A 75 -8.26 8.64 19.26
CA PHE A 75 -9.32 9.50 19.78
C PHE A 75 -9.86 10.42 18.68
N VAL A 76 -11.08 10.15 18.25
CA VAL A 76 -11.69 10.84 17.11
C VAL A 76 -12.54 12.01 17.60
N THR A 77 -12.17 13.23 17.22
CA THR A 77 -12.87 14.45 17.65
C THR A 77 -12.87 15.54 16.58
N ARG A 78 -13.83 16.46 16.68
CA ARG A 78 -13.84 17.71 15.90
C ARG A 78 -13.42 18.92 16.73
N ASP A 79 -13.07 18.72 18.01
CA ASP A 79 -12.70 19.80 18.91
C ASP A 79 -11.29 20.34 18.60
N GLU A 80 -11.23 21.61 18.19
CA GLU A 80 -9.98 22.29 17.83
C GLU A 80 -9.01 22.44 19.00
N LYS A 81 -9.51 22.52 20.24
CA LYS A 81 -8.66 22.64 21.43
C LYS A 81 -7.90 21.34 21.66
N ILE A 82 -8.56 20.18 21.52
CA ILE A 82 -7.90 18.87 21.62
C ILE A 82 -6.92 18.70 20.46
N LEU A 83 -7.35 18.97 19.23
CA LEU A 83 -6.54 18.79 18.02
C LEU A 83 -5.29 19.69 17.97
N LYS A 84 -5.31 20.81 18.70
CA LYS A 84 -4.16 21.70 18.88
C LYS A 84 -3.03 21.05 19.69
N PHE A 85 -3.37 20.24 20.69
CA PHE A 85 -2.40 19.57 21.58
C PHE A 85 -2.14 18.11 21.20
N ARG A 86 -2.53 17.69 19.99
CA ARG A 86 -2.50 16.27 19.58
C ARG A 86 -1.14 15.61 19.72
N LYS A 87 -0.04 16.33 19.44
CA LYS A 87 1.33 15.79 19.52
C LYS A 87 1.76 15.57 20.96
N GLU A 88 1.43 16.52 21.83
CA GLU A 88 1.72 16.46 23.26
C GLU A 88 0.90 15.36 23.93
N ILE A 89 -0.36 15.21 23.54
CA ILE A 89 -1.24 14.12 24.01
C ILE A 89 -0.66 12.76 23.59
N GLU A 90 -0.30 12.59 22.32
CA GLU A 90 0.29 11.37 21.78
C GLU A 90 1.58 10.98 22.51
N ASN A 91 2.50 11.93 22.70
CA ASN A 91 3.78 11.67 23.37
C ASN A 91 3.62 11.21 24.84
N GLU A 92 2.63 11.75 25.55
CA GLU A 92 2.47 11.51 27.00
C GLU A 92 1.54 10.34 27.34
N THR A 93 0.63 10.00 26.41
CA THR A 93 -0.43 9.01 26.65
C THR A 93 -0.47 7.88 25.61
N GLY A 94 0.21 8.02 24.48
CA GLY A 94 0.13 7.09 23.35
C GLY A 94 -1.14 7.23 22.50
N VAL A 95 -2.05 8.15 22.84
CA VAL A 95 -3.32 8.35 22.13
C VAL A 95 -3.18 9.36 21.00
N ILE A 96 -3.56 8.96 19.80
CA ILE A 96 -3.56 9.80 18.59
C ILE A 96 -4.91 10.50 18.47
N ALA A 97 -4.93 11.82 18.73
CA ALA A 97 -6.12 12.65 18.55
C ALA A 97 -6.25 13.15 17.11
N MET A 98 -7.36 12.85 16.45
CA MET A 98 -7.54 13.10 15.01
C MET A 98 -8.99 13.42 14.61
N ARG A 99 -9.18 13.97 13.41
CA ARG A 99 -10.54 14.23 12.88
C ARG A 99 -11.16 12.95 12.30
N PRO A 100 -12.49 12.88 12.20
CA PRO A 100 -13.16 11.78 11.48
C PRO A 100 -12.67 11.61 10.03
N ALA A 101 -12.39 12.71 9.32
CA ALA A 101 -11.86 12.66 7.96
C ALA A 101 -10.43 12.08 7.92
N ASP A 102 -9.61 12.37 8.92
CA ASP A 102 -8.26 11.84 9.05
C ASP A 102 -8.31 10.35 9.40
N LEU A 103 -9.27 9.90 10.20
CA LEU A 103 -9.49 8.48 10.48
C LEU A 103 -9.86 7.71 9.21
N LEU A 104 -10.69 8.28 8.32
CA LEU A 104 -10.99 7.66 7.04
C LEU A 104 -9.72 7.51 6.19
N ILE A 105 -8.83 8.49 6.24
CA ILE A 105 -7.52 8.44 5.59
C ILE A 105 -6.64 7.36 6.24
N GLU A 106 -6.60 7.22 7.57
CA GLU A 106 -5.84 6.16 8.25
C GLU A 106 -6.42 4.76 7.99
N ILE A 107 -7.76 4.61 7.97
CA ILE A 107 -8.40 3.35 7.60
C ILE A 107 -8.11 3.00 6.13
N ASP A 108 -8.08 4.00 5.24
CA ASP A 108 -7.68 3.81 3.85
C ASP A 108 -6.18 3.46 3.72
N GLN A 109 -5.31 4.06 4.54
CA GLN A 109 -3.89 3.70 4.64
C GLN A 109 -3.67 2.27 5.19
N VAL A 110 -4.45 1.85 6.19
CA VAL A 110 -4.46 0.49 6.73
C VAL A 110 -5.08 -0.51 5.73
N ARG A 111 -5.97 -0.08 4.83
CA ARG A 111 -6.40 -0.90 3.69
C ARG A 111 -5.36 -0.95 2.56
N ASN A 112 -4.60 0.13 2.39
CA ASN A 112 -3.49 0.29 1.44
C ASN A 112 -2.12 -0.04 2.08
N LEU A 113 -2.09 -1.10 2.90
CA LEU A 113 -1.03 -1.64 3.77
C LEU A 113 0.36 -1.92 3.13
N ALA A 114 0.66 -1.44 1.93
CA ALA A 114 1.96 -1.60 1.26
C ALA A 114 2.97 -0.48 1.57
N SER A 115 2.58 0.59 2.28
CA SER A 115 3.38 1.83 2.34
C SER A 115 4.07 2.14 3.68
N TYR A 116 3.73 1.42 4.76
CA TYR A 116 4.36 1.63 6.09
C TYR A 116 4.41 0.34 6.92
N GLN A 117 5.01 -0.71 6.36
CA GLN A 117 5.46 -1.86 7.16
C GLN A 117 6.97 -2.02 7.02
N PRO A 118 7.68 -2.44 8.09
CA PRO A 118 8.89 -3.21 7.90
C PRO A 118 8.49 -4.48 7.14
N VAL A 119 8.66 -4.46 5.81
CA VAL A 119 8.43 -5.65 5.02
C VAL A 119 9.56 -6.60 5.41
N ARG A 120 9.21 -7.71 6.07
CA ARG A 120 10.15 -8.81 6.32
C ARG A 120 10.51 -9.47 5.00
N LEU A 121 11.36 -8.80 4.23
CA LEU A 121 12.00 -9.36 3.05
C LEU A 121 13.04 -10.35 3.56
N LEU A 122 12.75 -11.65 3.43
CA LEU A 122 13.64 -12.77 3.80
C LEU A 122 14.18 -12.73 5.25
N GLY A 123 13.36 -12.27 6.20
CA GLY A 123 13.76 -12.23 7.61
C GLY A 123 14.77 -11.12 7.97
N THR A 124 15.02 -10.18 7.07
CA THR A 124 15.77 -8.95 7.34
C THR A 124 14.80 -7.81 7.70
N ALA A 125 15.17 -6.97 8.66
CA ALA A 125 14.38 -5.82 9.08
C ALA A 125 14.60 -4.64 8.12
N LEU A 126 14.06 -4.75 6.91
CA LEU A 126 14.08 -3.66 5.93
C LEU A 126 12.88 -2.76 6.15
N GLU A 127 13.12 -1.45 6.11
CA GLU A 127 12.08 -0.45 6.26
C GLU A 127 11.60 0.02 4.89
N VAL A 128 10.30 0.04 4.64
CA VAL A 128 9.71 0.65 3.45
C VAL A 128 9.14 2.00 3.86
N ARG A 129 9.56 3.08 3.18
CA ARG A 129 9.06 4.43 3.43
C ARG A 129 8.58 5.07 2.14
N LYS A 130 7.55 5.91 2.23
CA LYS A 130 7.12 6.76 1.11
C LYS A 130 8.20 7.77 0.77
N VAL A 131 8.39 8.06 -0.52
CA VAL A 131 9.35 9.09 -0.94
C VAL A 131 8.78 10.49 -0.68
N GLU A 132 9.49 11.28 0.11
CA GLU A 132 9.16 12.68 0.37
C GLU A 132 9.89 13.64 -0.59
N ARG A 133 9.30 14.81 -0.87
CA ARG A 133 9.91 15.81 -1.78
C ARG A 133 11.27 16.29 -1.29
N GLN A 134 11.48 16.34 0.01
CA GLN A 134 12.69 16.80 0.66
C GLN A 134 13.87 15.83 0.48
N GLN A 135 13.60 14.56 0.14
CA GLN A 135 14.62 13.52 0.01
C GLN A 135 15.25 13.44 -1.39
N ARG A 136 14.81 14.28 -2.35
CA ARG A 136 15.27 14.28 -3.75
C ARG A 136 16.78 14.26 -3.91
N GLU A 137 17.47 15.19 -3.24
CA GLU A 137 18.92 15.34 -3.39
C GLU A 137 19.69 14.13 -2.84
N ASN A 138 19.16 13.51 -1.78
CA ASN A 138 19.76 12.31 -1.21
C ASN A 138 19.60 11.12 -2.16
N LEU A 139 18.41 10.91 -2.74
CA LEU A 139 18.16 9.80 -3.67
C LEU A 139 19.00 9.89 -4.95
N GLU A 140 19.31 11.10 -5.42
CA GLU A 140 20.23 11.32 -6.55
C GLU A 140 21.64 10.76 -6.30
N ILE A 141 22.10 10.73 -5.06
CA ILE A 141 23.42 10.21 -4.70
C ILE A 141 23.45 8.68 -4.82
N PHE A 142 22.37 8.01 -4.41
CA PHE A 142 22.32 6.55 -4.31
C PHE A 142 21.89 5.86 -5.60
N PHE A 143 20.97 6.45 -6.37
CA PHE A 143 20.24 5.74 -7.43
C PHE A 143 20.52 6.22 -8.86
N ILE A 144 21.32 7.27 -9.07
CA ILE A 144 21.75 7.65 -10.42
C ILE A 144 22.65 6.56 -10.99
N ASN A 145 22.26 6.01 -12.12
CA ASN A 145 22.99 4.98 -12.82
C ASN A 145 24.11 5.54 -13.72
N ARG A 146 25.11 6.18 -13.09
CA ARG A 146 26.24 6.81 -13.81
C ARG A 146 27.05 5.82 -14.66
N ALA A 147 27.09 4.55 -14.26
CA ALA A 147 27.86 3.52 -14.97
C ALA A 147 27.30 3.24 -16.37
N PHE A 148 26.01 3.48 -16.60
CA PHE A 148 25.36 3.32 -17.89
C PHE A 148 25.17 4.66 -18.62
N GLY A 149 25.65 5.77 -18.05
CA GLY A 149 25.61 7.09 -18.69
C GLY A 149 24.40 7.95 -18.32
N GLU A 150 23.59 7.56 -17.33
CA GLU A 150 22.44 8.35 -16.87
C GLU A 150 22.92 9.72 -16.37
N LYS A 151 22.40 10.79 -16.98
CA LYS A 151 22.69 12.16 -16.53
C LYS A 151 21.80 12.51 -15.34
N LYS A 152 22.30 13.41 -14.51
CA LYS A 152 21.54 13.97 -13.37
C LYS A 152 20.18 14.55 -13.79
N SER A 153 20.11 15.22 -14.94
CA SER A 153 18.86 15.77 -15.50
C SER A 153 17.84 14.68 -15.87
N ASP A 154 18.31 13.52 -16.32
CA ASP A 154 17.45 12.42 -16.74
C ASP A 154 16.85 11.73 -15.51
N PHE A 155 17.68 11.43 -14.51
CA PHE A 155 17.17 10.87 -13.26
C PHE A 155 16.22 11.82 -12.53
N ARG A 156 16.47 13.13 -12.55
CA ARG A 156 15.53 14.13 -12.00
C ARG A 156 14.16 14.10 -12.68
N ARG A 157 14.14 13.85 -13.99
CA ARG A 157 12.91 13.68 -14.75
C ARG A 157 12.16 12.44 -14.26
N THR A 158 12.85 11.31 -14.11
CA THR A 158 12.29 10.08 -13.54
C THR A 158 11.78 10.28 -12.11
N LEU A 159 12.53 10.97 -11.25
CA LEU A 159 12.05 11.31 -9.91
C LEU A 159 10.79 12.19 -9.96
N SER A 160 10.72 13.14 -10.89
CA SER A 160 9.56 14.03 -10.99
C SER A 160 8.27 13.29 -11.38
N THR A 161 8.35 12.17 -12.11
CA THR A 161 7.17 11.38 -12.48
C THR A 161 6.64 10.52 -11.34
N ILE A 162 7.49 10.12 -10.39
CA ILE A 162 7.09 9.26 -9.25
C ILE A 162 6.80 10.03 -7.97
N LEU A 163 7.10 11.33 -7.94
CA LEU A 163 6.90 12.12 -6.73
C LEU A 163 5.43 12.49 -6.57
N PRO A 164 4.86 12.32 -5.37
CA PRO A 164 3.42 12.45 -5.19
C PRO A 164 2.94 13.88 -5.50
N SER A 165 2.25 14.02 -6.62
CA SER A 165 1.34 15.13 -6.94
C SER A 165 -0.06 14.64 -7.29
N ASN A 166 -0.20 13.35 -7.60
CA ASN A 166 -1.44 12.68 -7.92
C ASN A 166 -1.58 11.48 -6.95
N PRO A 167 -2.74 11.27 -6.31
CA PRO A 167 -3.00 10.09 -5.48
C PRO A 167 -2.78 8.75 -6.21
N ALA A 168 -2.94 8.73 -7.54
CA ALA A 168 -2.67 7.55 -8.36
C ALA A 168 -1.17 7.26 -8.57
N VAL A 169 -0.28 8.16 -8.12
CA VAL A 169 1.16 8.00 -8.18
C VAL A 169 1.70 7.73 -6.78
N GLU A 170 2.32 6.58 -6.61
CA GLU A 170 2.92 6.12 -5.36
C GLU A 170 4.42 5.91 -5.57
N SER A 171 5.21 6.16 -4.54
CA SER A 171 6.65 5.89 -4.56
C SER A 171 7.15 5.49 -3.20
N ALA A 172 8.08 4.54 -3.20
CA ALA A 172 8.66 3.99 -2.00
C ALA A 172 10.17 3.86 -2.13
N VAL A 173 10.85 4.11 -1.02
CA VAL A 173 12.26 3.81 -0.79
C VAL A 173 12.35 2.69 0.25
N ILE A 174 13.16 1.68 -0.06
CA ILE A 174 13.49 0.61 0.88
C ILE A 174 14.83 0.96 1.52
N LEU A 175 14.88 0.91 2.85
CA LEU A 175 16.04 1.23 3.66
C LEU A 175 16.51 -0.01 4.43
N ASP A 176 17.83 -0.14 4.58
CA ASP A 176 18.47 -1.05 5.53
C ASP A 176 19.23 -0.20 6.55
N ASN A 177 18.82 -0.23 7.83
CA ASN A 177 19.41 0.60 8.88
C ASN A 177 19.53 2.10 8.53
N GLY A 178 18.55 2.63 7.78
CA GLY A 178 18.52 4.02 7.31
C GLY A 178 19.24 4.29 5.99
N GLU A 179 19.99 3.32 5.43
CA GLU A 179 20.62 3.45 4.12
C GLU A 179 19.68 3.04 2.97
N PRO A 180 19.50 3.85 1.92
CA PRO A 180 18.65 3.51 0.78
C PRO A 180 19.17 2.32 -0.03
N MET A 181 18.39 1.24 -0.05
CA MET A 181 18.69 -0.01 -0.77
C MET A 181 17.91 -0.15 -2.08
N ALA A 182 16.71 0.40 -2.16
CA ALA A 182 15.92 0.38 -3.40
C ALA A 182 14.98 1.58 -3.47
N LEU A 183 14.61 1.95 -4.68
CA LEU A 183 13.65 3.01 -4.98
C LEU A 183 12.77 2.54 -6.13
N TYR A 184 11.46 2.61 -5.95
CA TYR A 184 10.53 2.38 -7.04
C TYR A 184 9.34 3.33 -6.95
N GLY A 185 8.70 3.56 -8.09
CA GLY A 185 7.44 4.28 -8.16
C GLY A 185 6.47 3.62 -9.11
N THR A 186 5.20 3.78 -8.81
CA THR A 186 4.08 3.23 -9.57
C THR A 186 3.10 4.35 -9.92
N ASP A 187 2.57 4.32 -11.14
CA ASP A 187 1.56 5.24 -11.63
C ASP A 187 0.37 4.43 -12.15
N ARG A 188 -0.79 4.65 -11.52
CA ARG A 188 -2.09 4.04 -11.82
C ARG A 188 -3.08 5.09 -12.33
N THR A 189 -2.60 6.16 -12.97
CA THR A 189 -3.48 7.16 -13.60
C THR A 189 -4.35 6.52 -14.70
N ASN A 190 -3.86 5.46 -15.34
CA ASN A 190 -4.68 4.58 -16.16
C ASN A 190 -5.22 3.41 -15.30
N PRO A 191 -6.55 3.19 -15.24
CA PRO A 191 -7.13 2.14 -14.41
C PRO A 191 -6.73 0.72 -14.83
N ASP A 192 -6.45 0.48 -16.12
CA ASP A 192 -6.13 -0.85 -16.64
C ASP A 192 -4.62 -1.13 -16.67
N ILE A 193 -3.78 -0.11 -16.48
CA ILE A 193 -2.32 -0.21 -16.63
C ILE A 193 -1.62 0.32 -15.39
N LEU A 194 -0.87 -0.56 -14.70
CA LEU A 194 0.10 -0.13 -13.71
C LEU A 194 1.44 0.18 -14.40
N THR A 195 1.84 1.46 -14.39
CA THR A 195 3.14 1.88 -14.94
C THR A 195 4.17 1.98 -13.82
N VAL A 196 5.38 1.46 -14.05
CA VAL A 196 6.53 1.55 -13.14
C VAL A 196 7.61 2.38 -13.82
N PRO A 197 7.57 3.72 -13.71
CA PRO A 197 8.53 4.57 -14.39
C PRO A 197 9.89 4.64 -13.68
N CYS A 198 10.00 4.14 -12.45
CA CYS A 198 11.27 4.06 -11.72
C CYS A 198 11.37 2.71 -11.00
N LEU A 199 12.47 1.99 -11.23
CA LEU A 199 12.78 0.74 -10.55
C LEU A 199 14.31 0.64 -10.40
N ARG A 200 14.81 1.05 -9.23
CA ARG A 200 16.23 1.28 -8.92
C ARG A 200 16.64 0.53 -7.67
N PHE A 201 17.89 0.07 -7.66
CA PHE A 201 18.48 -0.63 -6.52
C PHE A 201 19.88 -0.11 -6.25
N TYR A 202 20.24 -0.06 -4.98
CA TYR A 202 21.59 0.21 -4.55
C TYR A 202 22.48 -0.99 -4.87
N ARG A 203 23.73 -0.72 -5.24
CA ARG A 203 24.69 -1.76 -5.59
C ARG A 203 25.16 -2.47 -4.35
N GLY A 204 24.73 -3.71 -4.19
CA GLY A 204 25.12 -4.55 -3.06
C GLY A 204 24.77 -6.01 -3.27
N ARG A 205 25.16 -6.84 -2.32
CA ARG A 205 24.92 -8.29 -2.37
C ARG A 205 23.43 -8.65 -2.43
N LEU A 206 22.57 -7.79 -1.86
CA LEU A 206 21.13 -7.99 -1.81
C LEU A 206 20.37 -7.47 -3.03
N ALA A 207 20.99 -6.71 -3.92
CA ALA A 207 20.30 -6.02 -5.02
C ALA A 207 19.49 -6.97 -5.92
N ARG A 208 20.08 -8.11 -6.30
CA ARG A 208 19.43 -9.14 -7.12
C ARG A 208 18.22 -9.79 -6.43
N THR A 209 18.30 -9.92 -5.11
CA THR A 209 17.23 -10.49 -4.30
C THR A 209 16.09 -9.49 -4.12
N LEU A 210 16.43 -8.24 -3.78
CA LEU A 210 15.48 -7.14 -3.70
C LEU A 210 14.77 -6.91 -5.02
N ALA A 211 15.47 -7.02 -6.16
CA ALA A 211 14.86 -6.89 -7.48
C ALA A 211 13.71 -7.87 -7.69
N ARG A 212 13.95 -9.17 -7.45
CA ARG A 212 12.91 -10.19 -7.59
C ARG A 212 11.73 -9.95 -6.65
N GLN A 213 12.01 -9.53 -5.42
CA GLN A 213 10.96 -9.27 -4.43
C GLN A 213 10.12 -8.04 -4.78
N ILE A 214 10.74 -6.92 -5.14
CA ILE A 214 10.02 -5.72 -5.54
C ILE A 214 9.20 -5.98 -6.80
N ILE A 215 9.75 -6.71 -7.78
CA ILE A 215 9.00 -7.10 -8.98
C ILE A 215 7.78 -7.95 -8.59
N ALA A 216 7.92 -8.91 -7.67
CA ALA A 216 6.79 -9.70 -7.17
C ALA A 216 5.74 -8.81 -6.49
N MET A 217 6.15 -7.87 -5.62
CA MET A 217 5.25 -6.91 -4.98
C MET A 217 4.53 -6.01 -5.99
N VAL A 218 5.22 -5.57 -7.05
CA VAL A 218 4.63 -4.79 -8.15
C VAL A 218 3.56 -5.59 -8.89
N ILE A 219 3.83 -6.86 -9.21
CA ILE A 219 2.84 -7.75 -9.86
C ILE A 219 1.62 -7.94 -8.96
N GLU A 220 1.84 -8.17 -7.67
CA GLU A 220 0.77 -8.35 -6.68
C GLU A 220 -0.07 -7.08 -6.53
N SER A 221 0.57 -5.91 -6.47
CA SER A 221 -0.13 -4.61 -6.47
C SER A 221 -0.94 -4.40 -7.75
N SER A 222 -0.36 -4.68 -8.93
CA SER A 222 -1.07 -4.58 -10.20
C SER A 222 -2.31 -5.48 -10.24
N THR A 223 -2.17 -6.70 -9.74
CA THR A 223 -3.24 -7.70 -9.70
C THR A 223 -4.34 -7.32 -8.71
N ALA A 224 -3.97 -6.88 -7.51
CA ALA A 224 -4.91 -6.44 -6.46
C ALA A 224 -5.72 -5.21 -6.90
N ASN A 225 -5.14 -4.37 -7.75
CA ASN A 225 -5.82 -3.22 -8.36
C ASN A 225 -6.54 -3.54 -9.67
N HIS A 226 -6.64 -4.82 -10.06
CA HIS A 226 -7.28 -5.28 -11.29
C HIS A 226 -6.70 -4.71 -12.59
N CYS A 227 -5.45 -4.23 -12.57
CA CYS A 227 -4.78 -3.74 -13.77
C CYS A 227 -4.39 -4.93 -14.67
N SER A 228 -4.95 -4.95 -15.88
CA SER A 228 -4.72 -5.99 -16.89
C SER A 228 -3.28 -6.00 -17.41
N ILE A 229 -2.56 -4.89 -17.28
CA ILE A 229 -1.20 -4.72 -17.79
C ILE A 229 -0.31 -4.10 -16.72
N THR A 230 0.90 -4.63 -16.55
CA THR A 230 1.99 -3.97 -15.82
C THR A 230 3.08 -3.58 -16.81
N SER A 231 3.49 -2.31 -16.82
CA SER A 231 4.50 -1.79 -17.73
C SER A 231 5.64 -1.11 -16.96
N VAL A 232 6.85 -1.65 -17.03
CA VAL A 232 8.06 -0.98 -16.53
C VAL A 232 8.65 -0.13 -17.65
N THR A 233 8.79 1.17 -17.39
CA THR A 233 9.22 2.16 -18.39
C THR A 233 10.48 2.91 -17.94
N ASP A 234 11.23 2.33 -17.02
CA ASP A 234 12.50 2.89 -16.58
C ASP A 234 13.57 2.66 -17.65
N ASP A 235 14.13 3.75 -18.18
CA ASP A 235 15.10 3.72 -19.29
C ASP A 235 16.51 3.22 -18.88
N TRP A 236 16.82 3.15 -17.58
CA TRP A 236 18.19 2.85 -17.10
C TRP A 236 18.27 1.62 -16.19
N LEU A 237 17.45 0.61 -16.46
CA LEU A 237 17.47 -0.67 -15.76
C LEU A 237 18.86 -1.32 -15.82
N GLU A 238 19.34 -1.84 -14.69
CA GLU A 238 20.57 -2.64 -14.65
C GLU A 238 20.28 -4.07 -15.19
N PRO A 239 21.26 -4.76 -15.81
CA PRO A 239 21.02 -6.05 -16.47
C PRO A 239 20.38 -7.14 -15.60
N TYR A 240 20.72 -7.21 -14.31
CA TYR A 240 20.10 -8.20 -13.43
C TYR A 240 18.64 -7.89 -13.10
N VAL A 241 18.20 -6.63 -13.26
CA VAL A 241 16.79 -6.24 -13.12
C VAL A 241 16.02 -6.70 -14.36
N GLU A 242 16.61 -6.54 -15.55
CA GLU A 242 16.06 -7.11 -16.79
C GLU A 242 15.94 -8.64 -16.72
N GLU A 243 16.97 -9.34 -16.21
CA GLU A 243 16.92 -10.79 -15.92
C GLU A 243 15.74 -11.13 -15.00
N ALA A 244 15.58 -10.40 -13.88
CA ALA A 244 14.50 -10.65 -12.92
C ALA A 244 13.10 -10.37 -13.49
N LEU A 245 12.97 -9.36 -14.35
CA LEU A 245 11.73 -9.07 -15.09
C LEU A 245 11.37 -10.23 -16.02
N ALA A 246 12.33 -10.69 -16.83
CA ALA A 246 12.15 -11.83 -17.71
C ALA A 246 11.78 -13.12 -16.94
N GLU A 247 12.47 -13.40 -15.82
CA GLU A 247 12.16 -14.53 -14.93
C GLU A 247 10.73 -14.47 -14.37
N SER A 248 10.16 -13.27 -14.23
CA SER A 248 8.82 -13.03 -13.72
C SER A 248 7.74 -12.93 -14.82
N GLY A 249 8.12 -13.25 -16.07
CA GLY A 249 7.22 -13.30 -17.22
C GLY A 249 6.94 -11.93 -17.84
N PHE A 250 7.77 -10.92 -17.58
CA PHE A 250 7.76 -9.69 -18.36
C PHE A 250 8.45 -9.90 -19.71
N VAL A 251 8.06 -9.06 -20.65
CA VAL A 251 8.44 -9.12 -22.04
C VAL A 251 8.96 -7.77 -22.46
N LYS A 252 10.13 -7.74 -23.12
CA LYS A 252 10.66 -6.50 -23.68
C LYS A 252 9.94 -6.16 -24.99
N VAL A 253 9.32 -4.98 -25.04
CA VAL A 253 8.66 -4.40 -26.21
C VAL A 253 9.22 -2.99 -26.44
N GLY A 254 10.08 -2.85 -27.45
CA GLY A 254 10.85 -1.64 -27.65
C GLY A 254 11.75 -1.36 -26.44
N VAL A 255 11.52 -0.24 -25.76
CA VAL A 255 12.26 0.18 -24.55
C VAL A 255 11.54 -0.19 -23.24
N ARG A 256 10.36 -0.80 -23.30
CA ARG A 256 9.52 -1.08 -22.13
C ARG A 256 9.48 -2.58 -21.83
N TRP A 257 9.26 -2.92 -20.57
CA TRP A 257 8.98 -4.28 -20.14
C TRP A 257 7.51 -4.41 -19.77
N ILE A 258 6.82 -5.38 -20.35
CA ILE A 258 5.37 -5.52 -20.24
C ILE A 258 5.03 -6.90 -19.70
N LYS A 259 4.11 -6.95 -18.73
CA LYS A 259 3.48 -8.18 -18.26
C LYS A 259 1.96 -8.06 -18.43
N LEU A 260 1.35 -9.12 -18.95
CA LEU A 260 -0.09 -9.29 -18.95
C LEU A 260 -0.52 -9.98 -17.66
N ASN A 261 -1.49 -9.39 -16.96
CA ASN A 261 -2.08 -9.96 -15.77
C ASN A 261 -3.46 -10.49 -16.16
N TYR A 262 -3.60 -11.81 -16.28
CA TYR A 262 -4.86 -12.41 -16.71
C TYR A 262 -5.57 -13.06 -15.52
N ALA A 263 -6.47 -12.29 -14.90
CA ALA A 263 -7.27 -12.75 -13.78
C ALA A 263 -8.44 -13.63 -14.26
N ALA A 264 -8.15 -14.90 -14.51
CA ALA A 264 -9.15 -15.89 -14.92
C ALA A 264 -8.90 -17.25 -14.28
N ILE A 265 -10.00 -17.98 -14.11
CA ILE A 265 -10.02 -19.41 -13.79
C ILE A 265 -10.84 -20.08 -14.87
N GLY A 266 -10.29 -21.11 -15.52
CA GLY A 266 -11.04 -21.82 -16.55
C GLY A 266 -10.23 -22.90 -17.25
N THR A 267 -10.87 -23.53 -18.23
CA THR A 267 -10.21 -24.52 -19.08
C THR A 267 -9.27 -23.83 -20.06
N GLY A 268 -8.36 -24.60 -20.68
CA GLY A 268 -7.50 -24.05 -21.74
C GLY A 268 -8.27 -23.38 -22.89
N SER A 269 -9.52 -23.80 -23.17
CA SER A 269 -10.34 -23.15 -24.20
C SER A 269 -10.86 -21.78 -23.75
N ASP A 270 -11.31 -21.67 -22.51
CA ASP A 270 -11.81 -20.39 -21.94
C ASP A 270 -10.69 -19.36 -21.85
N VAL A 271 -9.52 -19.82 -21.40
CA VAL A 271 -8.31 -19.00 -21.29
C VAL A 271 -7.84 -18.52 -22.66
N SER A 272 -7.92 -19.37 -23.69
CA SER A 272 -7.57 -18.98 -25.07
C SER A 272 -8.40 -17.79 -25.55
N ALA A 273 -9.72 -17.86 -25.40
CA ALA A 273 -10.63 -16.83 -25.88
C ALA A 273 -10.48 -15.51 -25.09
N GLY A 274 -10.27 -15.60 -23.78
CA GLY A 274 -10.04 -14.41 -22.96
C GLY A 274 -8.67 -13.77 -23.20
N LEU A 275 -7.64 -14.58 -23.48
CA LEU A 275 -6.31 -14.09 -23.80
C LEU A 275 -6.27 -13.34 -25.13
N GLU A 276 -7.02 -13.78 -26.15
CA GLU A 276 -7.16 -13.04 -27.42
C GLU A 276 -7.72 -11.64 -27.18
N LYS A 277 -8.77 -11.52 -26.36
CA LYS A 277 -9.35 -10.22 -25.98
C LYS A 277 -8.35 -9.34 -25.22
N LEU A 278 -7.58 -9.93 -24.30
CA LEU A 278 -6.55 -9.21 -23.55
C LEU A 278 -5.43 -8.71 -24.47
N LEU A 279 -5.01 -9.53 -25.44
CA LEU A 279 -4.01 -9.15 -26.44
C LEU A 279 -4.52 -8.02 -27.35
N GLU A 280 -5.79 -8.06 -27.74
CA GLU A 280 -6.43 -6.99 -28.50
C GLU A 280 -6.52 -5.69 -27.69
N HIS A 281 -6.91 -5.79 -26.42
CA HIS A 281 -6.91 -4.64 -25.50
C HIS A 281 -5.51 -4.04 -25.32
N ALA A 282 -4.48 -4.86 -25.12
CA ALA A 282 -3.10 -4.40 -25.03
C ALA A 282 -2.66 -3.66 -26.29
N ARG A 283 -3.05 -4.17 -27.47
CA ARG A 283 -2.78 -3.52 -28.76
C ARG A 283 -3.48 -2.16 -28.88
N CYS A 284 -4.75 -2.07 -28.50
CA CYS A 284 -5.51 -0.82 -28.48
C CYS A 284 -4.91 0.20 -27.50
N SER A 285 -4.30 -0.27 -26.42
CA SER A 285 -3.56 0.54 -25.44
C SER A 285 -2.14 0.90 -25.90
N GLY A 286 -1.76 0.58 -27.14
CA GLY A 286 -0.48 0.97 -27.75
C GLY A 286 0.68 0.00 -27.47
N PHE A 287 0.40 -1.20 -26.97
CA PHE A 287 1.40 -2.24 -26.72
C PHE A 287 1.32 -3.35 -27.77
N GLU A 288 2.28 -3.38 -28.70
CA GLU A 288 2.41 -4.47 -29.68
C GLU A 288 3.32 -5.59 -29.14
N LEU A 289 2.71 -6.62 -28.55
CA LEU A 289 3.45 -7.78 -28.04
C LEU A 289 4.01 -8.64 -29.19
N PRO A 290 5.27 -9.15 -29.07
CA PRO A 290 5.89 -9.99 -30.10
C PRO A 290 5.08 -11.26 -30.41
N VAL A 291 4.96 -11.59 -31.70
CA VAL A 291 4.21 -12.76 -32.20
C VAL A 291 4.72 -14.08 -31.62
N THR A 292 6.02 -14.17 -31.30
CA THR A 292 6.68 -15.36 -30.69
C THR A 292 6.23 -15.64 -29.26
N GLN A 293 5.49 -14.72 -28.64
CA GLN A 293 4.88 -14.87 -27.33
C GLN A 293 3.36 -14.85 -27.37
N ARG A 294 2.76 -14.94 -28.56
CA ARG A 294 1.42 -15.51 -28.67
C ARG A 294 1.57 -16.94 -28.18
N PHE A 295 1.24 -17.16 -26.91
CA PHE A 295 1.04 -18.50 -26.37
C PHE A 295 0.33 -19.28 -27.45
N PRO A 296 0.89 -20.39 -27.96
CA PRO A 296 0.30 -21.06 -29.10
C PRO A 296 -1.10 -21.50 -28.69
N LEU A 297 -2.11 -20.70 -29.05
CA LEU A 297 -3.50 -20.85 -28.64
C LEU A 297 -4.05 -22.23 -29.05
N ARG A 298 -3.39 -22.85 -30.06
CA ARG A 298 -3.62 -24.21 -30.52
C ARG A 298 -3.15 -25.32 -29.58
N ILE A 299 -2.28 -25.06 -28.59
CA ILE A 299 -1.69 -26.06 -27.68
C ILE A 299 -2.43 -26.16 -26.34
N LEU A 300 -3.33 -25.21 -26.03
CA LEU A 300 -4.09 -25.18 -24.76
C LEU A 300 -5.05 -26.38 -24.55
N ARG A 301 -5.18 -27.30 -25.52
CA ARG A 301 -5.97 -28.54 -25.38
C ARG A 301 -5.23 -29.69 -24.71
N ARG A 302 -3.89 -29.66 -24.66
CA ARG A 302 -3.04 -30.70 -24.03
C ARG A 302 -1.75 -30.06 -23.52
N LEU A 303 -1.85 -29.27 -22.46
CA LEU A 303 -0.67 -28.78 -21.76
C LEU A 303 -0.17 -29.87 -20.82
N THR A 304 1.14 -30.10 -20.83
CA THR A 304 1.83 -30.82 -19.76
C THR A 304 1.75 -30.02 -18.45
N ALA A 305 2.07 -30.67 -17.33
CA ALA A 305 2.14 -29.98 -16.02
C ALA A 305 3.14 -28.81 -16.05
N ASP A 306 4.29 -28.98 -16.70
CA ASP A 306 5.32 -27.96 -16.82
C ASP A 306 4.87 -26.78 -17.68
N GLU A 307 4.20 -27.04 -18.81
CA GLU A 307 3.64 -25.98 -19.66
C GLU A 307 2.51 -25.22 -18.97
N THR A 308 1.69 -25.93 -18.18
CA THR A 308 0.63 -25.32 -17.35
C THR A 308 1.24 -24.39 -16.30
N ALA A 309 2.25 -24.86 -15.56
CA ALA A 309 2.93 -24.07 -14.55
C ALA A 309 3.63 -22.84 -15.16
N LEU A 310 4.27 -23.00 -16.32
CA LEU A 310 4.91 -21.90 -17.04
C LEU A 310 3.89 -20.85 -17.51
N LEU A 311 2.72 -21.28 -17.99
CA LEU A 311 1.64 -20.39 -18.40
C LEU A 311 1.06 -19.61 -17.22
N GLU A 312 0.74 -20.29 -16.12
CA GLU A 312 0.24 -19.65 -14.90
C GLU A 312 1.25 -18.64 -14.32
N LYS A 313 2.55 -18.97 -14.37
CA LYS A 313 3.61 -18.06 -13.95
C LYS A 313 3.64 -16.80 -14.82
N ASN A 314 3.57 -16.95 -16.15
CA ASN A 314 3.66 -15.83 -17.07
C ASN A 314 2.40 -14.94 -17.06
N LEU A 315 1.22 -15.52 -16.83
CA LEU A 315 -0.08 -14.83 -16.87
C LEU A 315 -0.75 -14.66 -15.49
N ARG A 316 0.03 -14.72 -14.40
CA ARG A 316 -0.46 -14.59 -13.02
C ARG A 316 -1.47 -13.40 -12.91
N PRO A 317 -2.63 -13.58 -12.24
CA PRO A 317 -3.02 -14.69 -11.37
C PRO A 317 -3.79 -15.83 -12.05
N LEU A 318 -3.63 -16.04 -13.36
CA LEU A 318 -4.28 -17.13 -14.10
C LEU A 318 -4.19 -18.48 -13.36
N LYS A 319 -5.32 -19.19 -13.32
CA LYS A 319 -5.39 -20.59 -12.90
C LYS A 319 -6.09 -21.43 -13.95
N LEU A 320 -5.43 -22.52 -14.35
CA LEU A 320 -6.03 -23.48 -15.27
C LEU A 320 -6.69 -24.62 -14.50
N THR A 321 -7.96 -24.86 -14.78
CA THR A 321 -8.69 -26.02 -14.28
C THR A 321 -8.64 -27.10 -15.36
N ASN A 322 -7.58 -27.90 -15.40
CA ASN A 322 -7.56 -29.07 -16.27
C ASN A 322 -8.45 -30.17 -15.68
N ASP A 323 -9.49 -30.59 -16.42
CA ASP A 323 -10.29 -31.81 -16.17
C ASP A 323 -9.52 -33.11 -16.52
N SER A 324 -8.23 -33.03 -16.82
CA SER A 324 -7.37 -34.17 -17.18
C SER A 324 -5.94 -33.95 -16.69
N LEU A 325 -5.78 -33.75 -15.39
CA LEU A 325 -4.63 -34.38 -14.74
C LEU A 325 -4.93 -35.88 -14.76
N ASP A 326 -4.48 -36.57 -15.82
CA ASP A 326 -4.40 -38.03 -15.78
C ASP A 326 -3.64 -38.38 -14.50
N THR A 327 -4.40 -38.90 -13.55
CA THR A 327 -3.88 -39.39 -12.30
C THR A 327 -2.99 -40.54 -12.70
N LEU A 328 -1.68 -40.39 -12.51
CA LEU A 328 -0.71 -41.48 -12.67
C LEU A 328 -1.23 -42.66 -11.85
N VAL A 329 -1.70 -43.71 -12.53
CA VAL A 329 -1.85 -45.06 -12.01
C VAL A 329 -0.75 -45.91 -12.58
#